data_AF-A0A0W8DHN7-F1
#
_entry.id   AF-A0A0W8DHN7-F1
#
_cell.length_a   1.000
_cell.length_b   1.000
_cell.length_c   1.000
_cell.angle_alpha   90.00
_cell.angle_beta   90.00
_cell.angle_gamma   90.00
#
_symmetry.space_group_name_H-M   'P 1'
#
loop_
_entity.id
_entity.type
_entity.pdbx_description
1 polymer ?
#
loop_
_entity_poly.entity_id
_entity_poly.type
_entity_poly.pdbx_seq_one_letter_code
_entity_poly.pdbx_strand_id
1 'polypeptide(L)'
;MSSMVIRSGSLLGCHFAPLRAVKSLKGKSNASARWVRRQWSDPVVKQAKREGLRSRAAFKLRELNDRFQLLRRGDLVLDLGAAPGGWTQVAVEATAPKSQKSDGPPRVVAVDLLHFDPIEGASIVVGISVRLQSANN
;
A
#
# COMPACT_ATOMS: atom_id res chain seq x y z
N MET A 1 -43.35 -4.52 12.91
CA MET A 1 -42.80 -4.33 11.55
C MET A 1 -42.41 -2.86 11.40
N SER A 2 -41.17 -2.51 11.71
CA SER A 2 -40.62 -1.16 11.45
C SER A 2 -39.44 -1.31 10.50
N SER A 3 -39.66 -0.89 9.26
CA SER A 3 -38.66 -0.88 8.20
C SER A 3 -37.79 0.37 8.37
N MET A 4 -36.51 0.19 8.68
CA MET A 4 -35.53 1.28 8.74
C MET A 4 -34.90 1.45 7.36
N VAL A 5 -35.35 2.47 6.64
CA VAL A 5 -34.79 2.89 5.35
C VAL A 5 -33.51 3.68 5.61
N ILE A 6 -32.36 3.11 5.28
CA ILE A 6 -31.08 3.85 5.26
C ILE A 6 -30.99 4.59 3.93
N ARG A 7 -31.13 5.91 3.99
CA ARG A 7 -30.91 6.83 2.86
C ARG A 7 -29.43 6.82 2.47
N SER A 8 -29.11 6.50 1.21
CA SER A 8 -27.81 6.75 0.60
C SER A 8 -27.49 8.25 0.68
N GLY A 9 -26.54 8.60 1.54
CA GLY A 9 -25.90 9.90 1.58
C GLY A 9 -24.88 10.02 0.46
N SER A 10 -25.10 11.03 -0.39
CA SER A 10 -24.23 11.53 -1.46
C SER A 10 -22.73 11.46 -1.13
N LEU A 11 -21.97 10.68 -1.90
CA LEU A 11 -20.51 10.75 -1.94
C LEU A 11 -20.12 12.07 -2.61
N LEU A 12 -19.77 13.08 -1.80
CA LEU A 12 -19.05 14.24 -2.32
C LEU A 12 -17.70 13.76 -2.86
N GLY A 13 -17.47 14.06 -4.14
CA GLY A 13 -16.25 13.72 -4.86
C GLY A 13 -15.02 14.35 -4.22
N CYS A 14 -14.20 13.52 -3.60
CA CYS A 14 -12.81 13.83 -3.34
C CYS A 14 -12.03 13.64 -4.64
N HIS A 15 -11.85 14.73 -5.38
CA HIS A 15 -10.89 14.82 -6.47
C HIS A 15 -9.46 14.69 -5.90
N PHE A 16 -8.96 13.46 -5.80
CA PHE A 16 -7.55 13.19 -5.49
C PHE A 16 -6.74 13.26 -6.79
N ALA A 17 -6.04 14.37 -7.01
CA ALA A 17 -5.03 14.46 -8.05
C ALA A 17 -3.85 13.52 -7.71
N PRO A 18 -3.31 12.75 -8.67
CA PRO A 18 -2.18 11.88 -8.42
C PRO A 18 -0.92 12.75 -8.25
N LEU A 19 -0.37 12.79 -7.04
CA LEU A 19 0.96 13.38 -6.80
C LEU A 19 2.03 12.43 -7.36
N ARG A 20 2.21 12.44 -8.69
CA ARG A 20 3.45 11.93 -9.31
C ARG A 20 4.58 12.90 -8.98
N ALA A 21 5.14 12.78 -7.77
CA ALA A 21 6.35 13.50 -7.38
C ALA A 21 7.54 12.97 -8.20
N VAL A 22 7.83 13.63 -9.33
CA VAL A 22 9.06 13.37 -10.08
C VAL A 22 10.23 13.87 -9.23
N LYS A 23 11.09 12.96 -8.74
CA LYS A 23 12.24 13.34 -7.91
C LYS A 23 13.20 14.23 -8.71
N SER A 24 13.15 15.54 -8.49
CA SER A 24 14.04 16.52 -9.13
C SER A 24 15.52 16.28 -8.77
N LEU A 25 16.42 16.49 -9.73
CA LEU A 25 17.88 16.46 -9.53
C LEU A 25 18.46 17.82 -9.14
N LYS A 26 17.65 18.89 -9.20
CA LYS A 26 18.08 20.26 -8.91
C LYS A 26 18.54 20.36 -7.44
N GLY A 27 19.78 20.80 -7.23
CA GLY A 27 20.39 20.96 -5.89
C GLY A 27 21.09 19.72 -5.31
N LYS A 28 21.19 18.60 -6.05
CA LYS A 28 21.90 17.38 -5.58
C LYS A 28 23.37 17.38 -5.99
N SER A 29 24.24 16.87 -5.11
CA SER A 29 25.67 16.66 -5.42
C SER A 29 25.87 15.71 -6.61
N ASN A 30 27.01 15.79 -7.30
CA ASN A 30 27.35 14.91 -8.43
C ASN A 30 27.27 13.41 -8.06
N ALA A 31 27.63 13.04 -6.84
CA ALA A 31 27.50 11.67 -6.35
C ALA A 31 26.03 11.27 -6.16
N SER A 32 25.22 12.13 -5.52
CA SER A 32 23.79 11.88 -5.29
C SER A 32 23.00 11.84 -6.59
N ALA A 33 23.31 12.70 -7.56
CA ALA A 33 22.69 12.68 -8.88
C ALA A 33 23.01 11.38 -9.64
N ARG A 34 24.26 10.88 -9.58
CA ARG A 34 24.63 9.57 -10.15
C ARG A 34 23.87 8.43 -9.47
N TRP A 35 23.71 8.46 -8.15
CA TRP A 35 22.95 7.43 -7.42
C TRP A 35 21.48 7.40 -7.86
N VAL A 36 20.82 8.56 -7.97
CA VAL A 36 19.43 8.66 -8.45
C VAL A 36 19.30 8.13 -9.87
N ARG A 37 20.22 8.49 -10.77
CA ARG A 37 20.22 8.01 -12.16
C ARG A 37 20.34 6.48 -12.24
N ARG A 38 21.23 5.87 -11.44
CA ARG A 38 21.36 4.40 -11.39
C ARG A 38 20.07 3.71 -10.95
N GLN A 39 19.40 4.25 -9.93
CA GLN A 39 18.13 3.71 -9.46
C GLN A 39 17.03 3.81 -10.53
N TRP A 40 17.03 4.86 -11.34
CA TRP A 40 16.08 4.98 -12.46
C TRP A 40 16.37 4.03 -13.62
N SER A 41 17.65 3.70 -13.85
CA SER A 41 18.05 2.79 -14.92
C SER A 41 17.97 1.31 -14.53
N ASP A 42 17.67 0.99 -13.27
CA ASP A 42 17.62 -0.39 -12.76
C ASP A 42 16.58 -1.23 -13.53
N PRO A 43 16.96 -2.38 -14.12
CA PRO A 43 16.05 -3.29 -14.81
C PRO A 43 14.85 -3.70 -13.95
N VAL A 44 15.02 -3.88 -12.64
CA VAL A 44 13.94 -4.31 -11.73
C VAL A 44 12.90 -3.20 -11.59
N VAL A 45 13.32 -1.93 -11.61
CA VAL A 45 12.37 -0.80 -11.58
C VAL A 45 11.58 -0.72 -12.88
N LYS A 46 12.20 -1.03 -14.02
CA LYS A 46 11.49 -1.14 -15.30
C LYS A 46 10.52 -2.31 -15.29
N GLN A 47 10.93 -3.46 -14.73
CA GLN A 47 10.07 -4.64 -14.61
C GLN A 47 8.86 -4.36 -13.72
N ALA A 48 9.07 -3.77 -12.54
CA ALA A 48 7.97 -3.40 -11.62
C ALA A 48 6.94 -2.52 -12.32
N LYS A 49 7.40 -1.53 -13.10
CA LYS A 49 6.51 -0.67 -13.87
C LYS A 49 5.75 -1.41 -14.96
N ARG A 50 6.40 -2.36 -15.65
CA ARG A 50 5.73 -3.20 -16.68
C ARG A 50 4.64 -4.09 -16.07
N GLU A 51 4.88 -4.61 -14.88
CA GLU A 51 3.91 -5.45 -14.15
C GLU A 51 2.88 -4.66 -13.34
N GLY A 52 2.89 -3.32 -13.39
CA GLY A 52 1.95 -2.50 -12.62
C GLY A 52 2.18 -2.54 -11.10
N LEU A 53 3.39 -2.90 -10.66
CA LEU A 53 3.76 -2.90 -9.25
C LEU A 53 4.16 -1.48 -8.78
N ARG A 54 3.65 -1.08 -7.61
CA ARG A 54 3.93 0.25 -7.03
C ARG A 54 5.40 0.48 -6.67
N SER A 55 6.17 -0.58 -6.42
CA SER A 55 7.61 -0.47 -6.14
C SER A 55 8.36 -1.76 -6.45
N ARG A 56 9.70 -1.65 -6.59
CA ARG A 56 10.57 -2.83 -6.73
C ARG A 56 10.58 -3.75 -5.49
N ALA A 57 10.14 -3.23 -4.33
CA ALA A 57 10.10 -4.02 -3.10
C ALA A 57 9.02 -5.09 -3.14
N ALA A 58 7.99 -4.92 -3.98
CA ALA A 58 6.94 -5.93 -4.20
C ALA A 58 7.53 -7.30 -4.60
N PHE A 59 8.55 -7.32 -5.46
CA PHE A 59 9.23 -8.57 -5.84
C PHE A 59 9.83 -9.31 -4.65
N LYS A 60 10.38 -8.57 -3.68
CA LYS A 60 10.96 -9.18 -2.47
C LYS A 60 9.89 -9.90 -1.66
N LEU A 61 8.73 -9.27 -1.46
CA LEU A 61 7.65 -9.90 -0.70
C LEU A 61 7.06 -11.09 -1.46
N ARG A 62 6.89 -10.99 -2.79
CA ARG A 62 6.46 -12.14 -3.62
C ARG A 62 7.43 -13.31 -3.49
N GLU A 63 8.73 -13.09 -3.69
CA GLU A 63 9.75 -14.15 -3.60
C GLU A 63 9.85 -14.76 -2.19
N LEU A 64 9.68 -13.95 -1.14
CA LEU A 64 9.60 -14.44 0.24
C LEU A 64 8.33 -15.26 0.46
N ASN A 65 7.19 -14.79 -0.05
CA ASN A 65 5.93 -15.50 0.10
C ASN A 65 5.94 -16.84 -0.66
N ASP A 66 6.52 -16.88 -1.86
CA ASP A 66 6.65 -18.12 -2.63
C ASP A 66 7.47 -19.17 -1.89
N ARG A 67 8.58 -18.76 -1.27
CA ARG A 67 9.48 -19.66 -0.52
C ARG A 67 8.95 -20.08 0.84
N PHE A 68 8.32 -19.16 1.58
CA PHE A 68 8.02 -19.35 3.00
C PHE A 68 6.52 -19.39 3.32
N GLN A 69 5.66 -19.10 2.34
CA GLN A 69 4.20 -19.09 2.49
C GLN A 69 3.75 -18.23 3.69
N LEU A 70 4.34 -17.03 3.80
CA LEU A 70 4.15 -16.07 4.89
C LEU A 70 2.72 -15.53 4.96
N LEU A 71 2.10 -15.37 3.81
CA LEU A 71 0.77 -14.79 3.63
C LEU A 71 -0.14 -15.83 2.98
N ARG A 72 -1.31 -16.04 3.58
CA ARG A 72 -2.33 -16.98 3.13
C ARG A 72 -3.64 -16.26 2.92
N ARG A 73 -4.49 -16.88 2.12
CA ARG A 73 -5.85 -16.39 1.88
C ARG A 73 -6.60 -16.25 3.20
N GLY A 74 -7.19 -15.08 3.42
CA GLY A 74 -7.96 -14.77 4.62
C GLY A 74 -7.14 -14.20 5.79
N ASP A 75 -5.81 -14.15 5.70
CA ASP A 75 -4.97 -13.56 6.75
C ASP A 75 -5.27 -12.06 6.91
N LEU A 76 -5.22 -11.60 8.16
CA LEU A 76 -5.20 -10.17 8.48
C LEU A 76 -3.76 -9.68 8.48
N VAL A 77 -3.46 -8.66 7.68
CA VAL A 77 -2.10 -8.17 7.47
C VAL A 77 -2.03 -6.69 7.84
N LEU A 78 -1.02 -6.36 8.64
CA LEU A 78 -0.63 -4.99 8.94
C LEU A 78 0.70 -4.68 8.23
N ASP A 79 0.68 -3.78 7.25
CA ASP A 79 1.87 -3.31 6.53
C ASP A 79 2.36 -2.00 7.14
N LEU A 80 3.50 -2.05 7.84
CA LEU A 80 4.08 -0.90 8.53
C LEU A 80 5.21 -0.28 7.69
N GLY A 81 5.16 1.05 7.49
CA GLY A 81 6.08 1.72 6.57
C GLY A 81 5.70 1.43 5.11
N ALA A 82 4.40 1.43 4.83
CA ALA A 82 3.84 0.94 3.59
C ALA A 82 4.20 1.77 2.35
N ALA A 83 4.49 3.08 2.46
CA ALA A 83 4.67 3.95 1.32
C ALA A 83 5.89 3.50 0.46
N PRO A 84 5.73 3.30 -0.87
CA PRO A 84 4.63 3.76 -1.74
C PRO A 84 3.55 2.69 -2.05
N GLY A 85 3.46 1.61 -1.27
CA GLY A 85 2.40 0.59 -1.33
C GLY A 85 2.79 -0.72 -2.03
N GLY A 86 4.08 -0.97 -2.26
CA GLY A 86 4.54 -2.16 -3.00
C GLY A 86 4.28 -3.49 -2.27
N TRP A 87 4.48 -3.51 -0.95
CA TRP A 87 4.18 -4.70 -0.13
C TRP A 87 2.69 -4.86 0.09
N THR A 88 1.99 -3.76 0.39
CA THR A 88 0.53 -3.70 0.48
C THR A 88 -0.16 -4.35 -0.74
N GLN A 89 0.28 -4.02 -1.96
CA GLN A 89 -0.29 -4.58 -3.19
C GLN A 89 -0.17 -6.11 -3.24
N VAL A 90 0.99 -6.64 -2.88
CA VAL A 90 1.23 -8.09 -2.84
C VAL A 90 0.45 -8.76 -1.71
N ALA A 91 0.34 -8.09 -0.56
CA ALA A 91 -0.41 -8.60 0.57
C ALA A 91 -1.91 -8.72 0.27
N VAL A 92 -2.49 -7.74 -0.42
CA VAL A 92 -3.89 -7.80 -0.86
C VAL A 92 -4.10 -9.00 -1.79
N GLU A 93 -3.24 -9.15 -2.80
CA GLU A 93 -3.32 -10.25 -3.76
C GLU A 93 -3.23 -11.64 -3.07
N ALA A 94 -2.31 -11.79 -2.11
CA ALA A 94 -2.10 -13.05 -1.40
C ALA A 94 -3.24 -13.39 -0.43
N THR A 95 -3.85 -12.38 0.20
CA THR A 95 -4.89 -12.56 1.23
C THR A 95 -6.31 -12.55 0.68
N ALA A 96 -6.50 -12.13 -0.56
CA ALA A 96 -7.81 -12.02 -1.20
C ALA A 96 -8.61 -13.35 -1.13
N PRO A 97 -9.91 -13.28 -0.78
CA PRO A 97 -10.77 -14.45 -0.76
C PRO A 97 -10.97 -15.02 -2.17
N LYS A 98 -11.31 -16.32 -2.26
CA LYS A 98 -11.59 -16.98 -3.55
C LYS A 98 -12.80 -16.38 -4.28
N SER A 99 -13.74 -15.80 -3.54
CA SER A 99 -14.89 -15.08 -4.11
C SER A 99 -14.54 -13.61 -4.33
N GLN A 100 -14.80 -13.13 -5.54
CA GLN A 100 -14.65 -11.71 -5.93
C GLN A 100 -15.51 -10.76 -5.09
N LYS A 101 -16.58 -11.26 -4.45
CA LYS A 101 -17.35 -10.51 -3.46
C LYS A 101 -16.78 -10.79 -2.07
N SER A 102 -16.12 -9.78 -1.50
CA SER A 102 -15.90 -9.69 -0.07
C SER A 102 -16.85 -8.64 0.48
N ASP A 103 -17.98 -9.06 1.04
CA ASP A 103 -18.88 -8.16 1.79
C ASP A 103 -18.30 -7.79 3.18
N GLY A 104 -17.09 -8.25 3.48
CA GLY A 104 -16.37 -8.00 4.72
C GLY A 104 -15.34 -6.87 4.62
N PRO A 105 -14.81 -6.42 5.77
CA PRO A 105 -13.78 -5.38 5.81
C PRO A 105 -12.50 -5.84 5.07
N PRO A 106 -11.70 -4.89 4.56
CA PRO A 106 -10.41 -5.21 3.96
C PRO A 106 -9.52 -5.95 4.94
N ARG A 107 -8.77 -6.93 4.44
CA ARG A 107 -7.90 -7.79 5.25
C ARG A 107 -6.52 -7.19 5.47
N VAL A 108 -6.15 -6.19 4.66
CA VAL A 108 -4.87 -5.51 4.74
C VAL A 108 -5.08 -4.09 5.26
N VAL A 109 -4.34 -3.73 6.31
CA VAL A 109 -4.22 -2.35 6.81
C VAL A 109 -2.79 -1.90 6.53
N ALA A 110 -2.64 -0.84 5.76
CA ALA A 110 -1.35 -0.25 5.43
C ALA A 110 -1.17 1.05 6.20
N VAL A 111 -0.04 1.21 6.87
CA VAL A 111 0.23 2.35 7.73
C VAL A 111 1.57 2.97 7.39
N ASP A 112 1.57 4.27 7.15
CA ASP A 112 2.79 5.05 6.89
C ASP A 112 2.63 6.50 7.38
N LEU A 113 3.73 7.20 7.59
CA LEU A 113 3.74 8.64 7.83
C LEU A 113 3.47 9.44 6.55
N LEU A 114 3.88 8.88 5.41
CA LEU A 114 3.74 9.48 4.09
C LEU A 114 2.45 9.00 3.43
N HIS A 115 1.76 9.92 2.76
CA HIS A 115 0.66 9.55 1.89
C HIS A 115 1.17 8.84 0.62
N PHE A 116 0.37 7.91 0.11
CA PHE A 116 0.57 7.27 -1.20
C PHE A 116 -0.78 6.88 -1.81
N ASP A 117 -0.77 6.63 -3.11
CA ASP A 117 -1.99 6.32 -3.88
C ASP A 117 -2.75 5.13 -3.28
N PRO A 118 -4.09 5.17 -3.24
CA PRO A 118 -4.90 4.09 -2.71
C PRO A 118 -4.69 2.77 -3.45
N ILE A 119 -4.82 1.67 -2.70
CA ILE A 119 -4.75 0.30 -3.18
C ILE A 119 -6.08 -0.36 -2.85
N GLU A 120 -6.77 -0.83 -3.88
CA GLU A 120 -8.03 -1.55 -3.73
C GLU A 120 -7.82 -2.81 -2.86
N GLY A 121 -8.76 -3.07 -1.95
CA GLY A 121 -8.65 -4.17 -0.99
C GLY A 121 -7.80 -3.90 0.26
N ALA A 122 -7.23 -2.69 0.40
CA ALA A 122 -6.50 -2.27 1.60
C ALA A 122 -7.12 -1.01 2.24
N SER A 123 -7.12 -0.98 3.57
CA SER A 123 -7.33 0.25 4.35
C SER A 123 -6.01 0.96 4.54
N ILE A 124 -5.92 2.26 4.20
CA ILE A 124 -4.70 3.05 4.40
C ILE A 124 -4.88 4.02 5.55
N VAL A 125 -3.94 3.99 6.49
CA VAL A 125 -3.84 4.93 7.60
C VAL A 125 -2.58 5.77 7.41
N VAL A 126 -2.75 7.08 7.29
CA VAL A 126 -1.63 8.02 7.17
C VAL A 126 -1.43 8.72 8.51
N GLY A 127 -0.20 8.70 8.99
CA GLY A 127 0.18 9.21 10.30
C GLY A 127 0.06 8.14 11.39
N ILE A 128 1.09 8.04 12.22
CA ILE A 128 1.10 7.23 13.44
C ILE A 128 1.40 8.14 14.62
N SER A 129 0.60 8.04 15.67
CA SER A 129 0.96 8.52 17.00
C SER A 129 0.89 7.32 17.94
N VAL A 130 2.05 6.86 18.41
CA VAL A 130 2.11 5.79 19.41
C VAL A 130 1.86 6.42 20.77
N ARG A 131 0.73 6.11 21.39
CA ARG A 131 0.46 6.42 22.79
C ARG A 131 0.39 5.13 23.57
N LEU A 132 1.18 5.02 24.63
CA LEU A 132 1.05 3.94 25.59
C LEU A 132 -0.18 4.23 26.43
N GLN A 133 -1.20 3.39 26.30
CA GLN A 133 -2.27 3.35 27.30
C GLN A 133 -1.77 2.45 28.41
N SER A 134 -1.41 3.05 29.55
CA SER A 134 -1.15 2.29 30.77
C SER A 134 -2.47 1.65 31.17
N ALA A 135 -2.55 0.33 31.08
CA ALA A 135 -3.70 -0.40 31.59
C ALA A 135 -3.64 -0.33 33.12
N ASN A 136 -4.43 0.56 33.70
CA ASN A 136 -4.66 0.57 35.13
C ASN A 136 -5.58 -0.64 35.43
N ASN A 137 -5.05 -1.63 36.13
CA ASN A 137 -5.82 -2.65 36.83
C ASN A 137 -5.84 -2.30 38.32
#